data_AF-A0A8S3YIS9-F1
#
_entry.id   AF-A0A8S3YIS9-F1
#
_cell.length_a   1.000
_cell.length_b   1.000
_cell.length_c   1.000
_cell.angle_alpha   90.00
_cell.angle_beta   90.00
_cell.angle_gamma   90.00
#
_symmetry.space_group_name_H-M   'P 1'
#
loop_
_entity.id
_entity.type
_entity.pdbx_description
1 polymer ?
#
loop_
_entity_poly.entity_id
_entity_poly.type
_entity_poly.pdbx_seq_one_letter_code
_entity_poly.pdbx_strand_id
1 'polypeptide(L)'
;GRLVFGNYLMPYSFVLKCDRANMVYTTKPASTVFDKFMHILKCDVENARLMLVSSPKYNGPVQDEPPRFMGEGFVVMMSNNVDVYYYQDEPGIVQHEPEQIQMADGEVLVKRTYPCVGVDIKCGKNTDFNYGPWVDRQRELIYKFFYPPDYQPLVPSREAEPGEKRQFKSMEVKLTINAISAIDILFTKNAMTQALHMNAGKGSYVEVTIPYIVEDSGFVTKVKGQLMLVDATTSMSFRSLLECETLEFDVTASYPREWNACQEWRCELTACKAVVYLIYDLKSFFSDLVNDWSSKSPPDIYSFVPYTWTLSLVIKQFEVLTLSNENNWVDTSSQHQENAHVGFCGEHFDLCVTFPFNDFMPETVPINLVIKGDTVFCRLYLPESNTMRHTLIAMSENIKIVDREGNEIGKCLDPASDKQWRNVTLNSNGWVDCWTTPYVFLTVTYTYYPAPPLLSHASADRLAHYGTCVPILEEEIPDVDFLQPSCSSASHPGGTSYTSGKDHTFDPGLMEPDSIHVELEIAPSVVVLYGSLLRNLIHLKENYLGEFQKATDFVENLSKQSDIEATYVHVDYPDEDEQPFDARKYRPFSVTVSVTLHDIQAHLAK
;
A
#
# COMPACT_ATOMS: atom_id res chain seq x y z
N GLY A 1 -25.71 -22.64 6.94
CA GLY A 1 -26.66 -21.54 6.73
C GLY A 1 -26.11 -20.51 5.75
N ARG A 2 -26.95 -19.63 5.21
CA ARG A 2 -26.55 -18.51 4.35
C ARG A 2 -27.22 -17.24 4.85
N LEU A 3 -26.43 -16.22 5.16
CA LEU A 3 -26.89 -14.86 5.46
C LEU A 3 -26.50 -13.98 4.27
N VAL A 4 -27.45 -13.18 3.79
CA VAL A 4 -27.25 -12.31 2.62
C VAL A 4 -27.53 -10.87 3.04
N PHE A 5 -26.57 -10.00 2.78
CA PHE A 5 -26.66 -8.57 2.95
C PHE A 5 -26.48 -7.91 1.58
N GLY A 6 -27.55 -7.32 1.07
CA GLY A 6 -27.53 -6.74 -0.27
C GLY A 6 -28.91 -6.26 -0.70
N ASN A 7 -28.97 -5.70 -1.90
CA ASN A 7 -30.19 -5.20 -2.51
C ASN A 7 -30.21 -5.62 -4.00
N TYR A 8 -31.39 -5.84 -4.56
CA TYR A 8 -31.56 -6.17 -5.98
C TYR A 8 -31.12 -5.04 -6.91
N LEU A 9 -31.02 -3.81 -6.39
CA LEU A 9 -30.50 -2.63 -7.08
C LEU A 9 -28.97 -2.55 -7.12
N MET A 10 -28.25 -3.46 -6.46
CA MET A 10 -26.80 -3.50 -6.48
C MET A 10 -26.29 -4.69 -7.30
N PRO A 11 -25.19 -4.54 -8.06
CA PRO A 11 -24.66 -5.60 -8.91
C PRO A 11 -24.20 -6.82 -8.11
N TYR A 12 -23.62 -6.60 -6.93
CA TYR A 12 -23.15 -7.66 -6.04
C TYR A 12 -23.78 -7.54 -4.65
N SER A 13 -24.04 -8.69 -4.03
CA SER A 13 -24.51 -8.83 -2.65
C SER A 13 -23.45 -9.50 -1.80
N PHE A 14 -23.31 -9.07 -0.56
CA PHE A 14 -22.43 -9.69 0.42
C PHE A 14 -23.11 -10.92 1.04
N VAL A 15 -22.40 -12.04 1.10
CA VAL A 15 -22.94 -13.33 1.52
C VAL A 15 -22.01 -13.98 2.53
N LEU A 16 -22.53 -14.27 3.71
CA LEU A 16 -21.88 -15.15 4.68
C LEU A 16 -22.50 -16.55 4.59
N LYS A 17 -21.69 -17.53 4.21
CA LYS A 17 -22.04 -18.96 4.16
C LYS A 17 -21.25 -19.70 5.25
N CYS A 18 -21.91 -20.59 5.96
CA CYS A 18 -21.26 -21.48 6.94
C CYS A 18 -21.95 -22.84 6.97
N ASP A 19 -21.27 -23.87 7.47
CA ASP A 19 -21.89 -25.19 7.62
C ASP A 19 -22.67 -25.28 8.93
N ARG A 20 -22.06 -24.82 10.02
CA ARG A 20 -22.65 -24.78 11.36
C ARG A 20 -22.34 -23.44 12.04
N ALA A 21 -23.30 -22.91 12.77
CA ALA A 21 -23.09 -21.75 13.64
C ALA A 21 -23.81 -22.00 14.97
N ASN A 22 -23.05 -22.04 16.07
CA ASN A 22 -23.56 -22.22 17.42
C ASN A 22 -23.52 -20.88 18.15
N MET A 23 -24.68 -20.33 18.47
CA MET A 23 -24.82 -19.03 19.11
C MET A 23 -25.31 -19.17 20.55
N VAL A 24 -24.60 -18.57 21.49
CA VAL A 24 -24.96 -18.53 22.90
C VAL A 24 -25.03 -17.08 23.36
N TYR A 25 -26.23 -16.65 23.71
CA TYR A 25 -26.47 -15.34 24.31
C TYR A 25 -26.42 -15.44 25.84
N THR A 26 -25.66 -14.55 26.47
CA THR A 26 -25.55 -14.45 27.92
C THR A 26 -25.49 -12.99 28.36
N THR A 27 -25.79 -12.74 29.62
CA THR A 27 -25.61 -11.43 30.26
C THR A 27 -24.57 -11.52 31.36
N LYS A 28 -23.73 -10.49 31.50
CA LYS A 28 -22.74 -10.37 32.59
C LYS A 28 -22.84 -8.98 33.24
N PRO A 29 -22.22 -8.76 34.41
CA PRO A 29 -22.03 -7.40 34.93
C PRO A 29 -21.41 -6.50 33.85
N ALA A 30 -21.89 -5.26 33.76
CA ALA A 30 -21.40 -4.30 32.78
C ALA A 30 -19.92 -3.96 32.99
N SER A 31 -19.23 -3.49 31.94
CA SER A 31 -17.83 -3.07 32.07
C SER A 31 -17.67 -1.89 33.03
N THR A 32 -18.68 -1.04 33.13
CA THR A 32 -18.68 0.14 33.98
C THR A 32 -19.79 0.04 35.03
N VAL A 33 -19.54 0.60 36.22
CA VAL A 33 -20.46 0.52 37.37
C VAL A 33 -21.77 1.28 37.11
N PHE A 34 -21.75 2.24 36.18
CA PHE A 34 -22.90 3.09 35.88
C PHE A 34 -23.85 2.50 34.82
N ASP A 35 -23.47 1.38 34.18
CA ASP A 35 -24.30 0.66 33.21
C ASP A 35 -25.01 -0.52 33.88
N LYS A 36 -26.06 -1.05 33.23
CA LYS A 36 -26.91 -2.07 33.86
C LYS A 36 -26.26 -3.46 33.82
N PHE A 37 -26.12 -4.01 32.62
CA PHE A 37 -25.48 -5.29 32.36
C PHE A 37 -24.97 -5.32 30.92
N MET A 38 -24.01 -6.21 30.66
CA MET A 38 -23.44 -6.43 29.33
C MET A 38 -24.16 -7.58 28.63
N HIS A 39 -24.63 -7.31 27.43
CA HIS A 39 -25.09 -8.31 26.46
C HIS A 39 -23.89 -8.95 25.79
N ILE A 40 -23.80 -10.28 25.81
CA ILE A 40 -22.73 -11.03 25.16
C ILE A 40 -23.34 -12.07 24.24
N LEU A 41 -22.93 -12.05 22.98
CA LEU A 41 -23.24 -13.09 22.01
C LEU A 41 -21.94 -13.78 21.60
N LYS A 42 -21.81 -15.05 21.99
CA LYS A 42 -20.72 -15.93 21.54
C LYS A 42 -21.22 -16.74 20.35
N CYS A 43 -20.53 -16.70 19.23
CA CYS A 43 -20.85 -17.49 18.06
C CYS A 43 -19.62 -18.28 17.64
N ASP A 44 -19.75 -19.60 17.57
CA ASP A 44 -18.75 -20.51 17.02
C ASP A 44 -19.22 -20.95 15.62
N VAL A 45 -18.44 -20.63 14.60
CA VAL A 45 -18.81 -20.82 13.18
C VAL A 45 -17.83 -21.78 12.51
N GLU A 46 -18.34 -22.91 12.03
CA GLU A 46 -17.60 -23.90 11.26
C GLU A 46 -17.69 -23.61 9.75
N ASN A 47 -16.55 -23.65 9.07
CA ASN A 47 -16.39 -23.43 7.63
C ASN A 47 -17.03 -22.14 7.12
N ALA A 48 -16.65 -21.00 7.73
CA ALA A 48 -17.13 -19.69 7.32
C ALA A 48 -16.54 -19.25 5.98
N ARG A 49 -17.38 -18.74 5.08
CA ARG A 49 -16.99 -18.10 3.82
C ARG A 49 -17.78 -16.81 3.65
N LEU A 50 -17.07 -15.70 3.51
CA LEU A 50 -17.60 -14.37 3.21
C LEU A 50 -17.30 -14.06 1.75
N MET A 51 -18.34 -13.77 0.98
CA MET A 51 -18.25 -13.68 -0.48
C MET A 51 -19.06 -12.51 -1.02
N LEU A 52 -18.60 -11.93 -2.11
CA LEU A 52 -19.39 -11.04 -2.97
C LEU A 52 -19.92 -11.86 -4.15
N VAL A 53 -21.24 -11.92 -4.26
CA VAL A 53 -21.96 -12.75 -5.25
C VAL A 53 -22.85 -11.85 -6.11
N SER A 54 -22.87 -12.10 -7.42
CA SER A 54 -23.73 -11.36 -8.34
C SER A 54 -25.20 -11.43 -7.92
N SER A 55 -25.88 -10.29 -7.90
CA SER A 55 -27.30 -10.19 -7.59
C SER A 55 -28.15 -10.72 -8.76
N PRO A 56 -28.93 -11.81 -8.59
CA PRO A 56 -29.62 -12.46 -9.72
C PRO A 56 -30.71 -11.61 -10.39
N LYS A 57 -31.20 -10.57 -9.70
CA LYS A 57 -32.30 -9.69 -10.16
C LYS A 57 -31.80 -8.30 -10.56
N TYR A 58 -30.50 -8.08 -10.57
CA TYR A 58 -29.94 -6.81 -11.01
C TYR A 58 -29.95 -6.78 -12.54
N ASN A 59 -30.67 -5.81 -13.10
CA ASN A 59 -30.84 -5.64 -14.55
C ASN A 59 -30.02 -4.46 -15.10
N GLY A 60 -29.26 -3.76 -14.23
CA GLY A 60 -28.38 -2.68 -14.65
C GLY A 60 -27.10 -3.22 -15.32
N PRO A 61 -26.30 -2.34 -15.93
CA PRO A 61 -25.02 -2.74 -16.49
C PRO A 61 -24.06 -3.16 -15.37
N VAL A 62 -23.40 -4.32 -15.53
CA VAL A 62 -22.27 -4.76 -14.72
C VAL A 62 -21.02 -4.46 -15.52
N GLN A 63 -20.27 -3.43 -15.11
CA GLN A 63 -19.12 -2.94 -15.89
C GLN A 63 -17.78 -3.33 -15.27
N ASP A 64 -17.76 -3.66 -13.99
CA ASP A 64 -16.54 -3.98 -13.24
C ASP A 64 -16.61 -5.43 -12.76
N GLU A 65 -15.96 -6.32 -13.51
CA GLU A 65 -15.90 -7.75 -13.22
C GLU A 65 -14.85 -8.07 -12.14
N PRO A 66 -15.09 -9.09 -11.29
CA PRO A 66 -14.12 -9.46 -10.28
C PRO A 66 -12.82 -9.95 -10.92
N PRO A 67 -11.65 -9.68 -10.31
CA PRO A 67 -10.37 -10.15 -10.82
C PRO A 67 -10.28 -11.68 -10.93
N ARG A 68 -11.08 -12.40 -10.12
CA ARG A 68 -11.15 -13.87 -10.14
C ARG A 68 -12.49 -14.35 -9.60
N PHE A 69 -13.06 -15.39 -10.21
CA PHE A 69 -14.18 -16.13 -9.64
C PHE A 69 -13.68 -17.36 -8.85
N MET A 70 -14.22 -17.55 -7.64
CA MET A 70 -13.87 -18.65 -6.73
C MET A 70 -15.11 -19.51 -6.40
N GLY A 71 -15.83 -19.94 -7.45
CA GLY A 71 -17.05 -20.73 -7.32
C GLY A 71 -18.31 -19.88 -7.52
N GLU A 72 -19.10 -19.66 -6.45
CA GLU A 72 -20.35 -18.89 -6.51
C GLU A 72 -20.14 -17.36 -6.61
N GLY A 73 -18.91 -16.88 -6.37
CA GLY A 73 -18.57 -15.46 -6.37
C GLY A 73 -17.11 -15.22 -6.03
N PHE A 74 -16.78 -13.99 -5.65
CA PHE A 74 -15.46 -13.62 -5.14
C PHE A 74 -15.42 -13.87 -3.62
N VAL A 75 -14.47 -14.67 -3.14
CA VAL A 75 -14.33 -15.00 -1.70
C VAL A 75 -13.44 -13.98 -1.03
N VAL A 76 -14.02 -13.10 -0.20
CA VAL A 76 -13.29 -12.06 0.55
C VAL A 76 -12.55 -12.64 1.74
N MET A 77 -13.17 -13.61 2.43
CA MET A 77 -12.54 -14.34 3.53
C MET A 77 -13.09 -15.76 3.56
N MET A 78 -12.23 -16.73 3.83
CA MET A 78 -12.64 -18.06 4.23
C MET A 78 -11.84 -18.54 5.43
N SER A 79 -12.47 -19.33 6.30
CA SER A 79 -11.80 -19.95 7.44
C SER A 79 -12.54 -21.22 7.86
N ASN A 80 -11.80 -22.25 8.29
CA ASN A 80 -12.41 -23.49 8.80
C ASN A 80 -13.13 -23.27 10.14
N ASN A 81 -12.67 -22.33 10.96
CA ASN A 81 -13.27 -22.04 12.27
C ASN A 81 -13.17 -20.55 12.59
N VAL A 82 -14.28 -19.95 12.96
CA VAL A 82 -14.32 -18.54 13.38
C VAL A 82 -15.09 -18.41 14.68
N ASP A 83 -14.43 -17.92 15.73
CA ASP A 83 -15.09 -17.54 16.97
C ASP A 83 -15.41 -16.04 16.92
N VAL A 84 -16.68 -15.70 17.02
CA VAL A 84 -17.15 -14.31 17.12
C VAL A 84 -17.65 -14.06 18.53
N TYR A 85 -17.11 -13.03 19.17
CA TYR A 85 -17.49 -12.58 20.50
C TYR A 85 -17.99 -11.13 20.41
N TYR A 86 -19.31 -10.96 20.33
CA TYR A 86 -19.93 -9.65 20.39
C TYR A 86 -20.27 -9.29 21.83
N TYR A 87 -19.99 -8.05 22.21
CA TYR A 87 -20.31 -7.51 23.52
C TYR A 87 -20.86 -6.09 23.41
N GLN A 88 -21.86 -5.78 24.23
CA GLN A 88 -22.47 -4.46 24.29
C GLN A 88 -23.03 -4.21 25.70
N ASP A 89 -22.59 -3.14 26.35
CA ASP A 89 -23.18 -2.67 27.60
C ASP A 89 -24.58 -2.08 27.34
N GLU A 90 -25.56 -2.37 28.19
CA GLU A 90 -26.83 -1.62 28.19
C GLU A 90 -26.59 -0.27 28.89
N PRO A 91 -26.71 0.88 28.17
CA PRO A 91 -26.37 2.17 28.75
C PRO A 91 -27.25 2.51 29.94
N GLY A 92 -26.60 2.82 31.06
CA GLY A 92 -27.26 3.34 32.26
C GLY A 92 -27.47 4.85 32.19
N ILE A 93 -27.62 5.48 33.35
CA ILE A 93 -27.92 6.91 33.48
C ILE A 93 -26.62 7.67 33.83
N VAL A 94 -26.44 8.84 33.22
CA VAL A 94 -25.35 9.76 33.57
C VAL A 94 -25.54 10.27 34.99
N GLN A 95 -24.50 10.16 35.82
CA GLN A 95 -24.55 10.58 37.22
C GLN A 95 -24.51 12.11 37.35
N HIS A 96 -25.16 12.65 38.38
CA HIS A 96 -25.09 14.08 38.71
C HIS A 96 -23.72 14.49 39.26
N GLU A 97 -23.05 13.61 39.99
CA GLU A 97 -21.71 13.83 40.53
C GLU A 97 -20.68 13.07 39.70
N PRO A 98 -19.73 13.77 39.04
CA PRO A 98 -18.67 13.11 38.30
C PRO A 98 -17.73 12.34 39.24
N GLU A 99 -17.35 11.11 38.86
CA GLU A 99 -16.36 10.34 39.61
C GLU A 99 -14.99 11.05 39.52
N GLN A 100 -14.46 11.49 40.65
CA GLN A 100 -13.20 12.22 40.76
C GLN A 100 -12.11 11.28 41.28
N ILE A 101 -11.03 11.11 40.51
CA ILE A 101 -9.82 10.41 40.94
C ILE A 101 -8.79 11.44 41.36
N GLN A 102 -8.30 11.37 42.59
CA GLN A 102 -7.11 12.11 43.01
C GLN A 102 -5.86 11.32 42.60
N MET A 103 -5.05 11.91 41.73
CA MET A 103 -3.73 11.37 41.39
C MET A 103 -2.73 11.61 42.53
N ALA A 104 -1.61 10.87 42.51
CA ALA A 104 -0.54 10.99 43.51
C ALA A 104 0.04 12.41 43.61
N ASP A 105 -0.07 13.21 42.54
CA ASP A 105 0.38 14.61 42.46
C ASP A 105 -0.65 15.64 42.96
N GLY A 106 -1.81 15.19 43.45
CA GLY A 106 -2.86 16.05 43.99
C GLY A 106 -3.83 16.63 42.95
N GLU A 107 -3.65 16.35 41.66
CA GLU A 107 -4.62 16.68 40.61
C GLU A 107 -5.87 15.80 40.69
N VAL A 108 -7.04 16.44 40.61
CA VAL A 108 -8.35 15.77 40.61
C VAL A 108 -8.79 15.58 39.15
N LEU A 109 -8.71 14.35 38.65
CA LEU A 109 -9.15 13.98 37.30
C LEU A 109 -10.57 13.43 37.34
N VAL A 110 -11.47 14.02 36.56
CA VAL A 110 -12.83 13.49 36.36
C VAL A 110 -12.75 12.26 35.45
N LYS A 111 -13.01 11.07 36.01
CA LYS A 111 -13.03 9.82 35.25
C LYS A 111 -14.35 9.73 34.47
N ARG A 112 -14.32 10.13 33.20
CA ARG A 112 -15.43 9.87 32.28
C ARG A 112 -15.27 8.49 31.66
N THR A 113 -16.19 7.59 31.97
CA THR A 113 -16.29 6.28 31.32
C THR A 113 -17.43 6.29 30.29
N TYR A 114 -17.37 5.41 29.30
CA TYR A 114 -18.42 5.22 28.30
C TYR A 114 -18.85 3.74 28.29
N PRO A 115 -20.11 3.43 27.95
CA PRO A 115 -20.54 2.05 27.71
C PRO A 115 -19.70 1.42 26.59
N CYS A 116 -19.33 0.14 26.74
CA CYS A 116 -18.53 -0.58 25.77
C CYS A 116 -19.40 -1.24 24.69
N VAL A 117 -18.97 -1.20 23.43
CA VAL A 117 -19.55 -1.98 22.34
C VAL A 117 -18.46 -2.44 21.39
N GLY A 118 -18.46 -3.72 21.03
CA GLY A 118 -17.46 -4.25 20.13
C GLY A 118 -17.68 -5.70 19.70
N VAL A 119 -16.84 -6.12 18.75
CA VAL A 119 -16.82 -7.47 18.18
C VAL A 119 -15.39 -7.96 18.13
N ASP A 120 -15.09 -9.07 18.81
CA ASP A 120 -13.84 -9.80 18.63
C ASP A 120 -14.06 -11.01 17.71
N ILE A 121 -13.32 -11.08 16.62
CA ILE A 121 -13.36 -12.14 15.62
C ILE A 121 -12.03 -12.89 15.69
N LYS A 122 -12.05 -14.18 15.99
CA LYS A 122 -10.85 -15.02 16.04
C LYS A 122 -10.91 -16.04 14.93
N CYS A 123 -9.98 -15.93 13.99
CA CYS A 123 -9.89 -16.81 12.84
C CYS A 123 -8.94 -17.98 13.14
N GLY A 124 -9.39 -19.19 12.83
CA GLY A 124 -8.67 -20.43 13.06
C GLY A 124 -7.70 -20.80 11.94
N LYS A 125 -7.52 -22.10 11.73
CA LYS A 125 -6.67 -22.66 10.66
C LYS A 125 -7.32 -22.50 9.29
N ASN A 126 -6.48 -22.51 8.25
CA ASN A 126 -6.87 -22.34 6.84
C ASN A 126 -7.72 -21.08 6.66
N THR A 127 -7.19 -19.97 7.17
CA THR A 127 -7.82 -18.66 6.99
C THR A 127 -7.13 -17.96 5.86
N ASP A 128 -7.91 -17.57 4.84
CA ASP A 128 -7.42 -16.83 3.68
C ASP A 128 -8.27 -15.57 3.54
N PHE A 129 -7.60 -14.44 3.35
CA PHE A 129 -8.20 -13.13 3.06
C PHE A 129 -7.86 -12.74 1.64
N ASN A 130 -8.87 -12.41 0.82
CA ASN A 130 -8.66 -11.83 -0.50
C ASN A 130 -9.32 -10.46 -0.55
N TYR A 131 -8.53 -9.43 -0.80
CA TYR A 131 -9.02 -8.06 -0.92
C TYR A 131 -8.39 -7.41 -2.16
N GLY A 132 -8.74 -6.16 -2.43
CA GLY A 132 -8.18 -5.42 -3.57
C GLY A 132 -9.10 -4.32 -4.06
N PRO A 133 -8.69 -3.58 -5.10
CA PRO A 133 -9.46 -2.46 -5.65
C PRO A 133 -10.92 -2.78 -5.93
N TRP A 134 -11.17 -3.92 -6.59
CA TRP A 134 -12.53 -4.33 -6.96
C TRP A 134 -13.42 -4.55 -5.72
N VAL A 135 -12.91 -5.25 -4.70
CA VAL A 135 -13.65 -5.50 -3.45
C VAL A 135 -13.94 -4.18 -2.74
N ASP A 136 -12.99 -3.25 -2.74
CA ASP A 136 -13.11 -1.93 -2.12
C ASP A 136 -14.22 -1.09 -2.75
N ARG A 137 -14.31 -1.11 -4.09
CA ARG A 137 -15.41 -0.49 -4.85
C ARG A 137 -16.76 -1.12 -4.54
N GLN A 138 -16.84 -2.46 -4.49
CA GLN A 138 -18.09 -3.13 -4.10
C GLN A 138 -18.51 -2.79 -2.66
N ARG A 139 -17.56 -2.73 -1.73
CA ARG A 139 -17.80 -2.27 -0.36
C ARG A 139 -18.33 -0.83 -0.35
N GLU A 140 -17.73 0.07 -1.12
CA GLU A 140 -18.18 1.46 -1.23
C GLU A 140 -19.60 1.57 -1.78
N LEU A 141 -19.96 0.80 -2.82
CA LEU A 141 -21.34 0.77 -3.36
C LEU A 141 -22.35 0.31 -2.31
N ILE A 142 -22.05 -0.77 -1.58
CA ILE A 142 -22.88 -1.26 -0.48
C ILE A 142 -23.00 -0.19 0.60
N TYR A 143 -21.89 0.46 0.96
CA TYR A 143 -21.88 1.49 1.98
C TYR A 143 -22.74 2.70 1.57
N LYS A 144 -22.55 3.25 0.37
CA LYS A 144 -23.34 4.37 -0.16
C LYS A 144 -24.83 4.04 -0.27
N PHE A 145 -25.18 2.79 -0.56
CA PHE A 145 -26.58 2.37 -0.66
C PHE A 145 -27.29 2.41 0.70
N PHE A 146 -26.65 1.89 1.76
CA PHE A 146 -27.26 1.82 3.10
C PHE A 146 -27.00 3.09 3.94
N TYR A 147 -25.92 3.80 3.67
CA TYR A 147 -25.46 5.00 4.36
C TYR A 147 -25.04 6.07 3.33
N PRO A 148 -25.99 6.64 2.59
CA PRO A 148 -25.69 7.68 1.61
C PRO A 148 -25.13 8.94 2.30
N PRO A 149 -24.20 9.68 1.65
CA PRO A 149 -23.68 10.93 2.19
C PRO A 149 -24.77 11.99 2.26
N ASP A 150 -24.87 12.70 3.39
CA ASP A 150 -25.95 13.66 3.67
C ASP A 150 -25.64 15.09 3.17
N TYR A 151 -24.52 15.32 2.48
CA TYR A 151 -24.05 16.62 1.92
C TYR A 151 -24.31 17.85 2.82
N GLN A 152 -24.27 17.65 4.14
CA GLN A 152 -24.57 18.64 5.15
C GLN A 152 -23.47 18.63 6.21
N PRO A 153 -23.13 19.79 6.79
CA PRO A 153 -22.21 19.84 7.91
C PRO A 153 -22.73 19.01 9.08
N LEU A 154 -21.87 18.16 9.63
CA LEU A 154 -22.18 17.35 10.79
C LEU A 154 -22.33 18.23 12.04
N VAL A 155 -23.33 17.90 12.85
CA VAL A 155 -23.58 18.53 14.15
C VAL A 155 -22.82 17.75 15.22
N PRO A 156 -22.00 18.41 16.06
CA PRO A 156 -21.33 17.77 17.17
C PRO A 156 -22.34 17.07 18.07
N SER A 157 -22.01 15.85 18.49
CA SER A 157 -22.87 15.06 19.35
C SER A 157 -22.97 15.74 20.72
N ARG A 158 -24.19 16.04 21.17
CA ARG A 158 -24.40 16.64 22.49
C ARG A 158 -23.98 15.64 23.57
N GLU A 159 -23.13 16.09 24.49
CA GLU A 159 -22.82 15.31 25.68
C GLU A 159 -24.11 14.96 26.45
N ALA A 160 -24.19 13.72 26.94
CA ALA A 160 -25.34 13.28 27.71
C ALA A 160 -25.34 13.97 29.09
N GLU A 161 -26.47 14.60 29.44
CA GLU A 161 -26.62 15.32 30.70
C GLU A 161 -27.00 14.37 31.85
N PRO A 162 -26.74 14.74 33.12
CA PRO A 162 -27.19 13.96 34.26
C PRO A 162 -28.69 13.65 34.22
N GLY A 163 -29.05 12.38 34.40
CA GLY A 163 -30.42 11.89 34.25
C GLY A 163 -30.75 11.33 32.86
N GLU A 164 -29.93 11.60 31.84
CA GLU A 164 -30.07 10.99 30.51
C GLU A 164 -29.34 9.65 30.40
N LYS A 165 -29.69 8.88 29.36
CA LYS A 165 -28.95 7.67 29.03
C LYS A 165 -27.55 8.01 28.55
N ARG A 166 -26.58 7.24 29.01
CA ARG A 166 -25.19 7.33 28.54
C ARG A 166 -25.12 6.97 27.05
N GLN A 167 -24.14 7.54 26.34
CA GLN A 167 -23.93 7.34 24.91
C GLN A 167 -22.66 6.51 24.68
N PHE A 168 -22.68 5.67 23.65
CA PHE A 168 -21.47 4.96 23.20
C PHE A 168 -20.53 5.93 22.49
N LYS A 169 -19.23 5.84 22.77
CA LYS A 169 -18.22 6.69 22.14
C LYS A 169 -17.79 6.15 20.77
N SER A 170 -17.50 4.86 20.71
CA SER A 170 -17.00 4.17 19.52
C SER A 170 -17.30 2.69 19.60
N MET A 171 -17.34 2.04 18.44
CA MET A 171 -17.35 0.58 18.33
C MET A 171 -15.96 0.06 18.00
N GLU A 172 -15.52 -0.95 18.74
CA GLU A 172 -14.25 -1.63 18.52
C GLU A 172 -14.46 -2.96 17.79
N VAL A 173 -13.80 -3.16 16.66
CA VAL A 173 -13.82 -4.43 15.92
C VAL A 173 -12.41 -4.97 15.88
N LYS A 174 -12.17 -6.10 16.54
CA LYS A 174 -10.87 -6.76 16.59
C LYS A 174 -10.89 -8.08 15.86
N LEU A 175 -10.08 -8.22 14.82
CA LEU A 175 -9.83 -9.48 14.13
C LEU A 175 -8.48 -10.04 14.57
N THR A 176 -8.42 -11.29 15.00
CA THR A 176 -7.18 -11.96 15.41
C THR A 176 -6.99 -13.26 14.63
N ILE A 177 -5.77 -13.51 14.20
CA ILE A 177 -5.37 -14.70 13.46
C ILE A 177 -4.63 -15.66 14.40
N ASN A 178 -5.22 -16.84 14.64
CA ASN A 178 -4.69 -17.83 15.58
C ASN A 178 -3.78 -18.90 14.93
N ALA A 179 -3.64 -18.88 13.60
CA ALA A 179 -2.80 -19.78 12.81
C ALA A 179 -2.03 -19.00 11.74
N ILE A 180 -1.29 -19.69 10.87
CA ILE A 180 -0.75 -19.05 9.65
C ILE A 180 -1.93 -18.80 8.70
N SER A 181 -1.94 -17.66 8.02
CA SER A 181 -3.02 -17.23 7.12
C SER A 181 -2.47 -16.49 5.91
N ALA A 182 -3.11 -16.66 4.77
CA ALA A 182 -2.79 -15.93 3.55
C ALA A 182 -3.62 -14.65 3.46
N ILE A 183 -3.01 -13.58 2.96
CA ILE A 183 -3.62 -12.28 2.68
C ILE A 183 -3.21 -11.92 1.26
N ASP A 184 -4.17 -11.97 0.33
CA ASP A 184 -3.95 -11.68 -1.08
C ASP A 184 -4.61 -10.35 -1.44
N ILE A 185 -3.84 -9.47 -2.08
CA ILE A 185 -4.31 -8.23 -2.69
C ILE A 185 -4.36 -8.44 -4.20
N LEU A 186 -5.58 -8.51 -4.75
CA LEU A 186 -5.87 -8.83 -6.15
C LEU A 186 -6.34 -7.59 -6.91
N PHE A 187 -5.74 -7.31 -8.05
CA PHE A 187 -6.10 -6.19 -8.93
C PHE A 187 -6.05 -6.60 -10.39
N THR A 188 -6.63 -5.79 -11.28
CA THR A 188 -6.74 -6.14 -12.70
C THR A 188 -6.04 -5.10 -13.57
N LYS A 189 -5.18 -5.57 -14.47
CA LYS A 189 -4.54 -4.76 -15.51
C LYS A 189 -4.73 -5.42 -16.86
N ASN A 190 -5.23 -4.69 -17.86
CA ASN A 190 -5.42 -5.22 -19.23
C ASN A 190 -6.16 -6.57 -19.27
N ALA A 191 -7.23 -6.70 -18.48
CA ALA A 191 -7.99 -7.94 -18.28
C ALA A 191 -7.20 -9.14 -17.72
N MET A 192 -5.98 -8.93 -17.23
CA MET A 192 -5.18 -9.91 -16.51
C MET A 192 -5.18 -9.63 -15.00
N THR A 193 -5.34 -10.68 -14.21
CA THR A 193 -5.30 -10.63 -12.75
C THR A 193 -3.86 -10.57 -12.27
N GLN A 194 -3.53 -9.56 -11.48
CA GLN A 194 -2.27 -9.46 -10.75
C GLN A 194 -2.53 -9.56 -9.25
N ALA A 195 -1.51 -10.02 -8.52
CA ALA A 195 -1.61 -10.30 -7.10
C ALA A 195 -0.36 -9.91 -6.31
N LEU A 196 -0.59 -9.36 -5.12
CA LEU A 196 0.38 -9.29 -4.03
C LEU A 196 -0.05 -10.29 -2.95
N HIS A 197 0.75 -11.33 -2.78
CA HIS A 197 0.51 -12.43 -1.85
C HIS A 197 1.29 -12.18 -0.56
N MET A 198 0.64 -12.24 0.59
CA MET A 198 1.28 -12.07 1.89
C MET A 198 0.88 -13.21 2.81
N ASN A 199 1.84 -13.79 3.52
CA ASN A 199 1.59 -14.71 4.62
C ASN A 199 1.71 -13.98 5.95
N ALA A 200 0.77 -14.22 6.86
CA ALA A 200 0.79 -13.71 8.22
C ALA A 200 0.79 -14.87 9.22
N GLY A 201 1.72 -14.82 10.17
CA GLY A 201 1.89 -15.78 11.24
C GLY A 201 0.86 -15.65 12.35
N LYS A 202 0.87 -16.63 13.26
CA LYS A 202 0.01 -16.66 14.44
C LYS A 202 0.26 -15.44 15.34
N GLY A 203 -0.82 -14.87 15.86
CA GLY A 203 -0.76 -13.69 16.74
C GLY A 203 -0.95 -12.37 15.99
N SER A 204 -1.01 -12.42 14.66
CA SER A 204 -1.39 -11.27 13.84
C SER A 204 -2.80 -10.80 14.17
N TYR A 205 -3.03 -9.49 14.17
CA TYR A 205 -4.34 -8.91 14.45
C TYR A 205 -4.55 -7.57 13.75
N VAL A 206 -5.83 -7.21 13.62
CA VAL A 206 -6.31 -5.93 13.11
C VAL A 206 -7.40 -5.42 14.05
N GLU A 207 -7.35 -4.16 14.41
CA GLU A 207 -8.30 -3.45 15.26
C GLU A 207 -8.83 -2.23 14.51
N VAL A 208 -10.15 -2.14 14.38
CA VAL A 208 -10.84 -1.00 13.76
C VAL A 208 -11.65 -0.30 14.83
N THR A 209 -11.43 1.00 14.99
CA THR A 209 -12.22 1.86 15.87
C THR A 209 -13.13 2.73 15.01
N ILE A 210 -14.44 2.48 15.13
CA ILE A 210 -15.48 3.21 14.40
C ILE A 210 -16.11 4.23 15.38
N PRO A 211 -15.98 5.54 15.15
CA PRO A 211 -16.55 6.56 16.03
C PRO A 211 -18.07 6.58 15.92
N TYR A 212 -18.76 6.69 17.07
CA TYR A 212 -20.23 6.85 17.14
C TYR A 212 -20.63 8.28 17.54
N ILE A 213 -19.67 9.09 17.97
CA ILE A 213 -19.86 10.50 18.29
C ILE A 213 -19.09 11.38 17.30
N VAL A 214 -19.64 12.56 17.04
CA VAL A 214 -18.98 13.63 16.28
C VAL A 214 -18.44 14.64 17.27
N GLU A 215 -17.12 14.87 17.24
CA GLU A 215 -16.42 15.87 18.04
C GLU A 215 -16.42 17.24 17.32
N ASP A 216 -15.97 18.31 17.99
CA ASP A 216 -15.91 19.65 17.40
C ASP A 216 -14.99 19.72 16.17
N SER A 217 -13.97 18.86 16.11
CA SER A 217 -13.05 18.70 14.99
C SER A 217 -13.56 17.74 13.90
N GLY A 218 -14.68 17.04 14.13
CA GLY A 218 -15.22 16.02 13.23
C GLY A 218 -15.15 14.62 13.83
N PHE A 219 -14.85 13.60 13.04
CA PHE A 219 -14.69 12.22 13.52
C PHE A 219 -13.46 11.56 12.90
N VAL A 220 -12.89 10.62 13.65
CA VAL A 220 -11.65 9.94 13.27
C VAL A 220 -11.87 8.43 13.32
N THR A 221 -11.69 7.79 12.17
CA THR A 221 -11.64 6.33 12.06
C THR A 221 -10.19 5.89 12.18
N LYS A 222 -9.93 4.89 13.03
CA LYS A 222 -8.58 4.35 13.22
C LYS A 222 -8.56 2.87 12.91
N VAL A 223 -7.55 2.43 12.18
CA VAL A 223 -7.28 1.02 11.89
C VAL A 223 -5.85 0.74 12.31
N LYS A 224 -5.69 -0.10 13.33
CA LYS A 224 -4.38 -0.50 13.84
C LYS A 224 -4.19 -1.98 13.69
N GLY A 225 -2.97 -2.44 13.56
CA GLY A 225 -2.71 -3.87 13.53
C GLY A 225 -1.25 -4.21 13.55
N GLN A 226 -1.00 -5.49 13.72
CA GLN A 226 0.33 -6.07 13.66
C GLN A 226 0.24 -7.41 12.98
N LEU A 227 1.06 -7.60 11.95
CA LEU A 227 1.26 -8.87 11.27
C LEU A 227 2.60 -9.45 11.72
N MET A 228 2.61 -10.72 12.08
CA MET A 228 3.79 -11.45 12.55
C MET A 228 4.36 -12.30 11.42
N LEU A 229 5.69 -12.43 11.33
CA LEU A 229 6.39 -13.28 10.36
C LEU A 229 5.85 -13.10 8.94
N VAL A 230 5.88 -11.86 8.46
CA VAL A 230 5.33 -11.50 7.16
C VAL A 230 6.29 -11.91 6.07
N ASP A 231 5.78 -12.66 5.11
CA ASP A 231 6.45 -13.00 3.86
C ASP A 231 5.55 -12.58 2.70
N ALA A 232 6.02 -11.61 1.90
CA ALA A 232 5.27 -10.98 0.83
C ALA A 232 5.94 -11.23 -0.52
N THR A 233 5.13 -11.66 -1.48
CA THR A 233 5.54 -11.97 -2.85
C THR A 233 4.57 -11.38 -3.87
N THR A 234 5.06 -11.05 -5.06
CA THR A 234 4.26 -10.56 -6.18
C THR A 234 4.01 -11.66 -7.20
N SER A 235 2.98 -11.48 -8.02
CA SER A 235 2.66 -12.31 -9.18
C SER A 235 3.64 -12.18 -10.37
N MET A 236 4.71 -11.38 -10.23
CA MET A 236 5.68 -11.10 -11.28
C MET A 236 6.69 -12.25 -11.43
N SER A 237 7.48 -12.23 -12.50
CA SER A 237 8.54 -13.23 -12.72
C SER A 237 9.54 -13.27 -11.56
N PHE A 238 9.99 -12.10 -11.09
CA PHE A 238 10.70 -11.98 -9.83
C PHE A 238 9.69 -11.75 -8.70
N ARG A 239 9.54 -12.75 -7.82
CA ARG A 239 8.42 -12.82 -6.87
C ARG A 239 8.70 -12.15 -5.53
N SER A 240 9.93 -12.18 -5.02
CA SER A 240 10.23 -11.73 -3.66
C SER A 240 10.08 -10.22 -3.51
N LEU A 241 9.35 -9.77 -2.49
CA LEU A 241 9.15 -8.33 -2.21
C LEU A 241 9.67 -7.96 -0.82
N LEU A 242 9.12 -8.58 0.23
CA LEU A 242 9.37 -8.21 1.62
C LEU A 242 9.30 -9.45 2.52
N GLU A 243 10.30 -9.62 3.38
CA GLU A 243 10.28 -10.55 4.51
C GLU A 243 10.54 -9.76 5.80
N CYS A 244 9.71 -9.88 6.83
CA CYS A 244 9.97 -9.22 8.12
C CYS A 244 9.38 -9.97 9.32
N GLU A 245 9.99 -9.83 10.50
CA GLU A 245 9.50 -10.48 11.72
C GLU A 245 8.17 -9.89 12.21
N THR A 246 8.00 -8.57 12.08
CA THR A 246 6.77 -7.87 12.45
C THR A 246 6.52 -6.71 11.51
N LEU A 247 5.27 -6.53 11.08
CA LEU A 247 4.78 -5.35 10.36
C LEU A 247 3.59 -4.76 11.13
N GLU A 248 3.82 -3.65 11.80
CA GLU A 248 2.79 -2.85 12.47
C GLU A 248 2.24 -1.81 11.48
N PHE A 249 0.94 -1.55 11.54
CA PHE A 249 0.30 -0.50 10.74
C PHE A 249 -0.69 0.28 11.60
N ASP A 250 -0.71 1.60 11.43
CA ASP A 250 -1.64 2.54 12.05
C ASP A 250 -2.16 3.49 10.97
N VAL A 251 -3.42 3.29 10.58
CA VAL A 251 -4.11 4.11 9.58
C VAL A 251 -5.15 4.96 10.30
N THR A 252 -4.98 6.27 10.20
CA THR A 252 -5.91 7.26 10.79
C THR A 252 -6.53 8.07 9.66
N ALA A 253 -7.85 8.00 9.52
CA ALA A 253 -8.63 8.81 8.58
C ALA A 253 -9.46 9.82 9.37
N SER A 254 -9.11 11.09 9.22
CA SER A 254 -9.77 12.21 9.90
C SER A 254 -10.72 12.92 8.94
N TYR A 255 -11.98 13.00 9.34
CA TYR A 255 -13.06 13.62 8.58
C TYR A 255 -13.55 14.86 9.32
N PRO A 256 -13.40 16.06 8.74
CA PRO A 256 -13.94 17.28 9.33
C PRO A 256 -15.48 17.27 9.39
N ARG A 257 -16.05 18.25 10.10
CA ARG A 257 -17.51 18.41 10.18
C ARG A 257 -18.15 18.85 8.87
N GLU A 258 -17.49 19.74 8.14
CA GLU A 258 -17.94 20.18 6.84
C GLU A 258 -17.73 19.06 5.82
N TRP A 259 -18.78 18.69 5.09
CA TRP A 259 -18.79 17.50 4.23
C TRP A 259 -17.77 17.57 3.07
N ASN A 260 -17.40 18.77 2.64
CA ASN A 260 -16.45 19.04 1.57
C ASN A 260 -15.12 19.66 2.06
N ALA A 261 -14.86 19.69 3.37
CA ALA A 261 -13.60 20.18 3.90
C ALA A 261 -12.47 19.16 3.69
N CYS A 262 -11.24 19.64 3.77
CA CYS A 262 -10.04 18.84 3.51
C CYS A 262 -9.87 17.72 4.54
N GLN A 263 -9.82 16.49 4.05
CA GLN A 263 -9.62 15.30 4.87
C GLN A 263 -8.12 15.02 5.06
N GLU A 264 -7.77 14.47 6.22
CA GLU A 264 -6.38 14.13 6.52
C GLU A 264 -6.26 12.64 6.81
N TRP A 265 -5.55 11.92 5.92
CA TRP A 265 -5.36 10.47 6.03
C TRP A 265 -3.87 10.20 6.25
N ARG A 266 -3.57 9.48 7.32
CA ARG A 266 -2.20 9.11 7.69
C ARG A 266 -2.09 7.59 7.75
N CYS A 267 -1.08 7.03 7.10
CA CYS A 267 -0.74 5.63 7.12
C CYS A 267 0.69 5.48 7.65
N GLU A 268 0.83 4.94 8.85
CA GLU A 268 2.12 4.70 9.48
C GLU A 268 2.39 3.19 9.47
N LEU A 269 3.48 2.78 8.83
CA LEU A 269 3.94 1.40 8.73
C LEU A 269 5.25 1.27 9.50
N THR A 270 5.33 0.33 10.44
CA THR A 270 6.56 0.02 11.18
C THR A 270 6.93 -1.44 11.02
N ALA A 271 8.00 -1.71 10.27
CA ALA A 271 8.55 -3.05 10.11
C ALA A 271 9.75 -3.26 11.04
N CYS A 272 9.95 -4.48 11.54
CA CYS A 272 11.16 -4.88 12.24
C CYS A 272 11.85 -6.02 11.51
N LYS A 273 13.19 -5.93 11.41
CA LYS A 273 14.05 -6.96 10.82
C LYS A 273 13.57 -7.33 9.43
N ALA A 274 13.56 -6.34 8.54
CA ALA A 274 12.98 -6.49 7.21
C ALA A 274 14.06 -6.67 6.14
N VAL A 275 13.83 -7.61 5.23
CA VAL A 275 14.55 -7.75 3.97
C VAL A 275 13.61 -7.31 2.86
N VAL A 276 14.04 -6.32 2.07
CA VAL A 276 13.23 -5.73 0.98
C VAL A 276 13.99 -5.87 -0.32
N TYR A 277 13.32 -6.37 -1.36
CA TYR A 277 13.88 -6.45 -2.70
C TYR A 277 13.37 -5.28 -3.54
N LEU A 278 14.29 -4.49 -4.10
CA LEU A 278 13.97 -3.38 -5.00
C LEU A 278 14.44 -3.71 -6.41
N ILE A 279 13.46 -3.89 -7.30
CA ILE A 279 13.65 -4.15 -8.73
C ILE A 279 12.87 -3.12 -9.54
N TYR A 280 13.23 -2.92 -10.81
CA TYR A 280 12.62 -1.89 -11.66
C TYR A 280 11.14 -2.17 -11.89
N ASP A 281 10.79 -3.42 -12.20
CA ASP A 281 9.42 -3.78 -12.58
C ASP A 281 8.39 -3.48 -11.48
N LEU A 282 8.79 -3.41 -10.20
CA LEU A 282 7.90 -3.05 -9.08
C LEU A 282 7.30 -1.66 -9.24
N LYS A 283 7.98 -0.72 -9.91
CA LYS A 283 7.45 0.62 -10.16
C LYS A 283 6.16 0.57 -10.97
N SER A 284 6.18 -0.22 -12.05
CA SER A 284 5.01 -0.43 -12.90
C SER A 284 3.90 -1.16 -12.14
N PHE A 285 4.25 -2.24 -11.44
CA PHE A 285 3.31 -3.04 -10.65
C PHE A 285 2.56 -2.21 -9.59
N PHE A 286 3.27 -1.40 -8.80
CA PHE A 286 2.63 -0.54 -7.81
C PHE A 286 1.88 0.64 -8.45
N SER A 287 2.37 1.18 -9.56
CA SER A 287 1.63 2.20 -10.31
C SER A 287 0.29 1.63 -10.80
N ASP A 288 0.27 0.40 -11.33
CA ASP A 288 -0.95 -0.26 -11.79
C ASP A 288 -1.91 -0.57 -10.64
N LEU A 289 -1.39 -1.06 -9.51
CA LEU A 289 -2.18 -1.30 -8.31
C LEU A 289 -2.86 -0.02 -7.82
N VAL A 290 -2.10 1.09 -7.71
CA VAL A 290 -2.62 2.40 -7.28
C VAL A 290 -3.63 2.94 -8.30
N ASN A 291 -3.34 2.82 -9.59
CA ASN A 291 -4.26 3.25 -10.65
C ASN A 291 -5.59 2.48 -10.60
N ASP A 292 -5.57 1.15 -10.38
CA ASP A 292 -6.80 0.37 -10.23
C ASP A 292 -7.53 0.69 -8.91
N TRP A 293 -6.81 0.98 -7.82
CA TRP A 293 -7.40 1.39 -6.54
C TRP A 293 -8.00 2.80 -6.57
N SER A 294 -7.44 3.68 -7.39
CA SER A 294 -7.91 5.05 -7.56
C SER A 294 -9.23 5.13 -8.34
N SER A 295 -9.94 6.25 -8.23
CA SER A 295 -11.16 6.45 -9.01
C SER A 295 -10.82 6.59 -10.49
N LYS A 296 -11.50 5.79 -11.32
CA LYS A 296 -11.42 5.90 -12.79
C LYS A 296 -12.35 6.98 -13.35
N SER A 297 -13.18 7.60 -12.51
CA SER A 297 -14.10 8.65 -12.94
C SER A 297 -13.34 9.91 -13.35
N PRO A 298 -13.78 10.61 -14.42
CA PRO A 298 -13.23 11.93 -14.71
C PRO A 298 -13.43 12.84 -13.49
N PRO A 299 -12.46 13.73 -13.17
CA PRO A 299 -12.61 14.66 -12.06
C PRO A 299 -13.86 15.52 -12.23
N ASP A 300 -14.76 15.47 -11.24
CA ASP A 300 -15.96 16.30 -11.19
C ASP A 300 -15.96 17.18 -9.95
N ILE A 301 -16.14 18.48 -10.15
CA ILE A 301 -16.16 19.49 -9.09
C ILE A 301 -17.27 19.24 -8.07
N TYR A 302 -18.40 18.63 -8.45
CA TYR A 302 -19.47 18.32 -7.50
C TYR A 302 -19.14 17.15 -6.57
N SER A 303 -18.24 16.27 -7.00
CA SER A 303 -17.76 15.12 -6.23
C SER A 303 -16.42 15.36 -5.54
N PHE A 304 -15.74 16.45 -5.87
CA PHE A 304 -14.41 16.75 -5.37
C PHE A 304 -14.45 17.09 -3.88
N VAL A 305 -13.77 16.28 -3.08
CA VAL A 305 -13.48 16.57 -1.68
C VAL A 305 -11.95 16.54 -1.53
N PRO A 306 -11.33 17.63 -1.06
CA PRO A 306 -9.88 17.68 -0.93
C PRO A 306 -9.39 16.72 0.15
N TYR A 307 -8.21 16.14 -0.05
CA TYR A 307 -7.58 15.29 0.95
C TYR A 307 -6.07 15.31 0.86
N THR A 308 -5.40 15.22 2.00
CA THR A 308 -3.95 15.00 2.10
C THR A 308 -3.69 13.58 2.59
N TRP A 309 -2.82 12.86 1.87
CA TRP A 309 -2.37 11.52 2.22
C TRP A 309 -0.92 11.56 2.68
N THR A 310 -0.65 11.09 3.90
CA THR A 310 0.73 10.97 4.42
C THR A 310 1.04 9.50 4.68
N LEU A 311 2.05 8.98 3.99
CA LEU A 311 2.57 7.64 4.20
C LEU A 311 3.93 7.73 4.89
N SER A 312 4.04 7.11 6.06
CA SER A 312 5.28 6.98 6.82
C SER A 312 5.64 5.50 6.91
N LEU A 313 6.86 5.14 6.52
CA LEU A 313 7.41 3.79 6.66
C LEU A 313 8.68 3.86 7.49
N VAL A 314 8.65 3.20 8.64
CA VAL A 314 9.80 3.02 9.53
C VAL A 314 10.22 1.55 9.50
N ILE A 315 11.50 1.29 9.25
CA ILE A 315 12.05 -0.07 9.34
C ILE A 315 13.15 -0.08 10.40
N LYS A 316 12.92 -0.82 11.48
CA LYS A 316 13.92 -1.10 12.52
C LYS A 316 14.72 -2.32 12.09
N GLN A 317 15.99 -2.13 11.79
CA GLN A 317 16.89 -3.13 11.24
C GLN A 317 16.44 -3.59 9.84
N PHE A 318 17.19 -3.19 8.82
CA PHE A 318 16.79 -3.41 7.42
C PHE A 318 17.93 -3.97 6.57
N GLU A 319 17.55 -4.71 5.54
CA GLU A 319 18.39 -5.11 4.40
C GLU A 319 17.60 -4.81 3.12
N VAL A 320 17.94 -3.72 2.43
CA VAL A 320 17.38 -3.36 1.14
C VAL A 320 18.30 -3.89 0.04
N LEU A 321 17.84 -4.91 -0.68
CA LEU A 321 18.59 -5.61 -1.70
C LEU A 321 18.20 -5.09 -3.08
N THR A 322 19.18 -4.63 -3.84
CA THR A 322 19.02 -4.20 -5.22
C THR A 322 19.78 -5.11 -6.17
N LEU A 323 19.35 -5.18 -7.42
CA LEU A 323 20.04 -5.94 -8.47
C LEU A 323 21.07 -5.07 -9.19
N SER A 324 22.23 -5.65 -9.47
CA SER A 324 23.34 -4.98 -10.17
C SER A 324 23.90 -5.82 -11.31
N ASN A 325 23.00 -6.48 -12.05
CA ASN A 325 23.37 -7.40 -13.11
C ASN A 325 23.88 -6.68 -14.37
N GLU A 326 24.78 -7.34 -15.09
CA GLU A 326 25.20 -6.89 -16.41
C GLU A 326 24.04 -7.02 -17.41
N ASN A 327 23.91 -6.06 -18.33
CA ASN A 327 22.86 -6.01 -19.37
C ASN A 327 21.40 -5.99 -18.83
N ASN A 328 21.20 -5.75 -17.53
CA ASN A 328 19.90 -5.78 -16.85
C ASN A 328 19.09 -7.07 -17.08
N TRP A 329 19.79 -8.20 -17.19
CA TRP A 329 19.17 -9.53 -17.19
C TRP A 329 19.04 -10.01 -15.76
N VAL A 330 17.82 -10.34 -15.34
CA VAL A 330 17.53 -10.82 -13.99
C VAL A 330 17.23 -12.31 -14.08
N ASP A 331 18.04 -13.11 -13.39
CA ASP A 331 17.76 -14.53 -13.25
C ASP A 331 16.60 -14.74 -12.28
N THR A 332 15.52 -15.34 -12.78
CA THR A 332 14.32 -15.66 -11.98
C THR A 332 14.20 -17.16 -11.70
N SER A 333 15.29 -17.92 -11.85
CA SER A 333 15.30 -19.35 -11.55
C SER A 333 14.90 -19.62 -10.08
N SER A 334 14.15 -20.70 -9.86
CA SER A 334 13.52 -20.96 -8.56
C SER A 334 14.45 -21.50 -7.47
N GLN A 335 15.65 -21.97 -7.82
CA GLN A 335 16.55 -22.67 -6.88
C GLN A 335 17.95 -22.04 -6.77
N HIS A 336 18.48 -21.45 -7.84
CA HIS A 336 19.86 -20.95 -7.88
C HIS A 336 19.94 -19.66 -8.70
N GLN A 337 19.46 -18.56 -8.13
CA GLN A 337 19.52 -17.25 -8.78
C GLN A 337 20.97 -16.77 -8.86
N GLU A 338 21.47 -16.61 -10.09
CA GLU A 338 22.83 -16.12 -10.35
C GLU A 338 22.86 -14.60 -10.54
N ASN A 339 22.31 -13.87 -9.57
CA ASN A 339 22.23 -12.40 -9.60
C ASN A 339 23.36 -11.74 -8.77
N ALA A 340 23.92 -10.65 -9.30
CA ALA A 340 24.75 -9.73 -8.56
C ALA A 340 23.87 -8.73 -7.80
N HIS A 341 24.26 -8.43 -6.56
CA HIS A 341 23.49 -7.56 -5.68
C HIS A 341 24.33 -6.47 -5.05
N VAL A 342 23.71 -5.30 -4.93
CA VAL A 342 24.17 -4.23 -4.04
C VAL A 342 23.12 -4.10 -2.93
N GLY A 343 23.54 -4.33 -1.69
CA GLY A 343 22.68 -4.29 -0.52
C GLY A 343 22.94 -3.04 0.30
N PHE A 344 21.87 -2.38 0.77
CA PHE A 344 21.93 -1.31 1.75
C PHE A 344 21.32 -1.82 3.06
N CYS A 345 22.12 -1.91 4.12
CA CYS A 345 21.68 -2.46 5.40
C CYS A 345 21.86 -1.41 6.50
N GLY A 346 21.03 -1.43 7.54
CA GLY A 346 21.19 -0.48 8.64
C GLY A 346 20.29 -0.75 9.83
N GLU A 347 20.35 0.12 10.84
CA GLU A 347 19.59 -0.05 12.09
C GLU A 347 18.24 0.66 12.07
N HIS A 348 18.13 1.78 11.36
CA HIS A 348 16.89 2.54 11.24
C HIS A 348 16.76 3.14 9.84
N PHE A 349 15.60 2.94 9.23
CA PHE A 349 15.20 3.56 7.97
C PHE A 349 13.86 4.26 8.19
N ASP A 350 13.79 5.53 7.80
CA ASP A 350 12.60 6.39 7.90
C ASP A 350 12.29 6.95 6.51
N LEU A 351 11.14 6.60 5.98
CA LEU A 351 10.61 7.10 4.71
C LEU A 351 9.29 7.82 4.99
N CYS A 352 9.18 9.07 4.56
CA CYS A 352 7.94 9.83 4.64
C CYS A 352 7.62 10.45 3.27
N VAL A 353 6.39 10.24 2.80
CA VAL A 353 5.87 10.86 1.58
C VAL A 353 4.49 11.46 1.84
N THR A 354 4.27 12.66 1.32
CA THR A 354 2.99 13.37 1.43
C THR A 354 2.44 13.66 0.04
N PHE A 355 1.18 13.30 -0.18
CA PHE A 355 0.41 13.54 -1.40
C PHE A 355 -0.69 14.59 -1.14
N PRO A 356 -0.49 15.84 -1.60
CA PRO A 356 -1.40 16.94 -1.29
C PRO A 356 -2.48 17.12 -2.38
N PHE A 357 -3.56 16.35 -2.33
CA PHE A 357 -4.69 16.46 -3.27
C PHE A 357 -5.72 17.49 -2.79
N ASN A 358 -5.25 18.72 -2.57
CA ASN A 358 -6.02 19.77 -1.89
C ASN A 358 -6.79 20.67 -2.85
N ASP A 359 -6.37 20.74 -4.11
CA ASP A 359 -6.95 21.62 -5.13
C ASP A 359 -7.59 20.80 -6.26
N PHE A 360 -8.68 21.32 -6.82
CA PHE A 360 -9.33 20.72 -7.98
C PHE A 360 -8.60 21.14 -9.25
N MET A 361 -8.03 20.16 -9.97
CA MET A 361 -7.24 20.36 -11.20
C MET A 361 -6.13 21.43 -11.04
N PRO A 362 -5.17 21.22 -10.13
CA PRO A 362 -4.05 22.16 -9.95
C PRO A 362 -3.14 22.15 -11.19
N GLU A 363 -2.46 23.27 -11.42
CA GLU A 363 -1.48 23.37 -12.50
C GLU A 363 -0.26 22.48 -12.25
N THR A 364 0.23 22.46 -11.00
CA THR A 364 1.34 21.61 -10.57
C THR A 364 1.08 21.00 -9.19
N VAL A 365 1.58 19.80 -8.96
CA VAL A 365 1.50 19.12 -7.66
C VAL A 365 2.90 18.76 -7.17
N PRO A 366 3.35 19.31 -6.02
CA PRO A 366 4.61 18.92 -5.41
C PRO A 366 4.44 17.66 -4.55
N ILE A 367 5.20 16.62 -4.84
CA ILE A 367 5.34 15.42 -4.02
C ILE A 367 6.69 15.48 -3.32
N ASN A 368 6.66 15.47 -1.98
CA ASN A 368 7.87 15.50 -1.15
C ASN A 368 8.13 14.11 -0.57
N LEU A 369 9.29 13.56 -0.89
CA LEU A 369 9.81 12.29 -0.39
C LEU A 369 11.02 12.57 0.50
N VAL A 370 10.98 12.11 1.74
CA VAL A 370 12.10 12.23 2.69
C VAL A 370 12.51 10.84 3.13
N ILE A 371 13.80 10.53 2.98
CA ILE A 371 14.42 9.28 3.39
C ILE A 371 15.55 9.60 4.37
N LYS A 372 15.56 8.92 5.50
CA LYS A 372 16.65 8.97 6.50
C LYS A 372 17.10 7.56 6.79
N GLY A 373 18.41 7.38 6.95
CA GLY A 373 19.01 6.12 7.34
C GLY A 373 20.04 6.33 8.44
N ASP A 374 19.92 5.56 9.53
CA ASP A 374 20.90 5.54 10.61
C ASP A 374 21.75 4.27 10.55
N THR A 375 23.05 4.45 10.74
CA THR A 375 24.07 3.39 10.72
C THR A 375 23.94 2.51 9.48
N VAL A 376 24.17 3.10 8.30
CA VAL A 376 23.96 2.49 7.00
C VAL A 376 25.26 1.87 6.45
N PHE A 377 25.11 0.69 5.87
CA PHE A 377 26.17 -0.10 5.25
C PHE A 377 25.80 -0.38 3.78
N CYS A 378 26.74 -0.17 2.86
CA CYS A 378 26.66 -0.68 1.50
C CYS A 378 27.47 -1.98 1.44
N ARG A 379 26.85 -3.05 0.97
CA ARG A 379 27.50 -4.36 0.79
C ARG A 379 27.36 -4.83 -0.66
N LEU A 380 28.34 -5.58 -1.12
CA LEU A 380 28.38 -6.15 -2.46
C LEU A 380 28.32 -7.67 -2.37
N TYR A 381 27.50 -8.28 -3.24
CA TYR A 381 27.48 -9.71 -3.48
C TYR A 381 27.65 -9.98 -4.96
N LEU A 382 28.56 -10.90 -5.27
CA LEU A 382 28.74 -11.43 -6.62
C LEU A 382 28.32 -12.90 -6.64
N PRO A 383 27.58 -13.37 -7.65
CA PRO A 383 27.11 -14.74 -7.72
C PRO A 383 28.27 -15.72 -7.94
N GLU A 384 28.05 -17.02 -7.69
CA GLU A 384 29.12 -18.04 -7.75
C GLU A 384 29.70 -18.21 -9.15
N SER A 385 28.89 -17.99 -10.19
CA SER A 385 29.34 -17.94 -11.59
C SER A 385 30.37 -16.84 -11.87
N ASN A 386 30.45 -15.80 -11.04
CA ASN A 386 31.35 -14.68 -11.28
C ASN A 386 32.78 -14.99 -10.79
N THR A 387 33.70 -15.11 -11.74
CA THR A 387 35.13 -15.37 -11.46
C THR A 387 35.80 -14.37 -10.50
N MET A 388 35.26 -13.15 -10.38
CA MET A 388 35.79 -12.12 -9.48
C MET A 388 35.38 -12.33 -8.00
N ARG A 389 34.41 -13.20 -7.70
CA ARG A 389 33.89 -13.43 -6.34
C ARG A 389 35.00 -13.81 -5.36
N HIS A 390 35.81 -14.82 -5.70
CA HIS A 390 36.88 -15.28 -4.82
C HIS A 390 37.96 -14.22 -4.58
N THR A 391 38.29 -13.43 -5.61
CA THR A 391 39.25 -12.33 -5.48
C THR A 391 38.70 -11.23 -4.59
N LEU A 392 37.42 -10.87 -4.73
CA LEU A 392 36.75 -9.86 -3.90
C LEU A 392 36.79 -10.26 -2.41
N ILE A 393 36.41 -11.51 -2.10
CA ILE A 393 36.40 -12.03 -0.73
C ILE A 393 37.83 -12.07 -0.15
N ALA A 394 38.80 -12.57 -0.93
CA ALA A 394 40.19 -12.59 -0.49
C ALA A 394 40.75 -11.17 -0.24
N MET A 395 40.37 -10.18 -1.05
CA MET A 395 40.74 -8.78 -0.84
C MET A 395 40.10 -8.23 0.43
N SER A 396 38.81 -8.47 0.66
CA SER A 396 38.12 -7.97 1.86
C SER A 396 38.66 -8.58 3.15
N GLU A 397 39.06 -9.85 3.15
CA GLU A 397 39.62 -10.51 4.34
C GLU A 397 41.03 -10.01 4.70
N ASN A 398 41.78 -9.53 3.70
CA ASN A 398 43.20 -9.18 3.84
C ASN A 398 43.48 -7.67 3.78
N ILE A 399 42.48 -6.85 3.45
CA ILE A 399 42.65 -5.40 3.43
C ILE A 399 42.91 -4.86 4.85
N LYS A 400 43.80 -3.88 4.93
CA LYS A 400 44.08 -3.13 6.15
C LYS A 400 43.64 -1.69 5.95
N ILE A 401 42.72 -1.24 6.78
CA ILE A 401 42.22 0.13 6.76
C ILE A 401 43.15 0.96 7.66
N VAL A 402 43.54 2.14 7.18
CA VAL A 402 44.46 3.04 7.91
C VAL A 402 43.81 4.40 8.05
N ASP A 403 43.93 5.02 9.21
CA ASP A 403 43.46 6.40 9.39
C ASP A 403 44.38 7.39 8.65
N ARG A 404 43.99 8.67 8.60
CA ARG A 404 44.79 9.80 8.09
C ARG A 404 46.18 9.87 8.71
N GLU A 405 46.33 9.40 9.94
CA GLU A 405 47.58 9.38 10.70
C GLU A 405 48.44 8.12 10.44
N GLY A 406 47.98 7.20 9.58
CA GLY A 406 48.68 5.97 9.23
C GLY A 406 48.57 4.83 10.26
N ASN A 407 47.74 5.02 11.29
CA ASN A 407 47.43 3.99 12.27
C ASN A 407 46.45 2.98 11.67
N GLU A 408 46.70 1.68 11.86
CA GLU A 408 45.75 0.63 11.46
C GLU A 408 44.47 0.80 12.28
N ILE A 409 43.39 1.22 11.62
CA ILE A 409 42.03 1.04 12.14
C ILE A 409 41.82 -0.47 11.96
N GLY A 410 41.55 -1.21 13.04
CA GLY A 410 41.51 -2.68 13.04
C GLY A 410 40.67 -3.29 11.90
N LYS A 411 40.76 -4.62 11.70
CA LYS A 411 39.98 -5.28 10.64
C LYS A 411 38.51 -4.89 10.76
N CYS A 412 38.00 -4.40 9.64
CA CYS A 412 36.59 -4.20 9.30
C CYS A 412 35.99 -2.82 9.59
N LEU A 413 35.10 -2.43 8.68
CA LEU A 413 33.97 -1.51 8.86
C LEU A 413 33.00 -2.03 9.97
N ASP A 414 33.50 -2.81 10.94
CA ASP A 414 32.72 -3.68 11.82
C ASP A 414 33.39 -3.84 13.22
N PRO A 415 33.42 -2.81 14.08
CA PRO A 415 33.79 -2.97 15.49
C PRO A 415 32.66 -3.57 16.36
N ALA A 416 31.52 -3.95 15.76
CA ALA A 416 30.29 -4.30 16.48
C ALA A 416 29.54 -5.52 15.92
N SER A 417 30.24 -6.44 15.23
CA SER A 417 29.69 -7.62 14.54
C SER A 417 28.72 -8.48 15.37
N ASP A 418 28.73 -8.44 16.71
CA ASP A 418 27.77 -9.18 17.56
C ASP A 418 26.43 -8.45 17.79
N LYS A 419 26.28 -7.19 17.37
CA LYS A 419 25.07 -6.38 17.66
C LYS A 419 24.18 -6.09 16.46
N GLN A 420 24.69 -6.20 15.24
CA GLN A 420 23.93 -5.81 14.05
C GLN A 420 23.16 -6.98 13.45
N TRP A 421 21.84 -6.81 13.32
CA TRP A 421 21.00 -7.82 12.71
C TRP A 421 21.27 -7.92 11.20
N ARG A 422 21.39 -9.15 10.72
CA ARG A 422 21.61 -9.54 9.32
C ARG A 422 20.89 -10.86 9.06
N ASN A 423 20.21 -10.97 7.92
CA ASN A 423 19.51 -12.19 7.52
C ASN A 423 20.14 -12.77 6.25
N VAL A 424 20.04 -12.03 5.14
CA VAL A 424 20.59 -12.45 3.83
C VAL A 424 22.03 -12.03 3.67
N THR A 425 22.39 -10.83 4.15
CA THR A 425 23.68 -10.19 3.83
C THR A 425 24.84 -10.68 4.70
N LEU A 426 24.91 -11.96 5.06
CA LEU A 426 25.97 -12.51 5.92
C LEU A 426 27.31 -12.69 5.19
N ASN A 427 28.43 -12.45 5.90
CA ASN A 427 29.78 -12.68 5.38
C ASN A 427 30.00 -14.15 4.97
N SER A 428 29.40 -15.09 5.71
CA SER A 428 29.43 -16.53 5.39
C SER A 428 28.81 -16.86 4.03
N ASN A 429 27.90 -16.02 3.55
CA ASN A 429 27.24 -16.18 2.25
C ASN A 429 28.03 -15.50 1.12
N GLY A 430 29.18 -14.86 1.43
CA GLY A 430 30.04 -14.17 0.48
C GLY A 430 29.69 -12.70 0.22
N TRP A 431 28.97 -12.06 1.15
CA TRP A 431 28.77 -10.61 1.14
C TRP A 431 30.02 -9.88 1.66
N VAL A 432 30.30 -8.72 1.05
CA VAL A 432 31.49 -7.90 1.37
C VAL A 432 31.09 -6.47 1.69
N ASP A 433 31.57 -5.94 2.81
CA ASP A 433 31.37 -4.54 3.21
C ASP A 433 32.15 -3.57 2.32
N CYS A 434 31.46 -2.58 1.80
CA CYS A 434 32.01 -1.63 0.84
C CYS A 434 31.95 -0.19 1.33
N TRP A 435 30.93 0.20 2.10
CA TRP A 435 30.76 1.57 2.59
C TRP A 435 30.04 1.54 3.94
N THR A 436 30.47 2.34 4.90
CA THR A 436 29.72 2.60 6.13
C THR A 436 29.56 4.10 6.36
N THR A 437 28.38 4.50 6.87
CA THR A 437 28.09 5.86 7.29
C THR A 437 27.15 5.85 8.49
N PRO A 438 27.35 6.71 9.49
CA PRO A 438 26.45 6.77 10.64
C PRO A 438 25.08 7.35 10.28
N TYR A 439 24.99 8.16 9.23
CA TYR A 439 23.75 8.83 8.84
C TYR A 439 23.71 9.17 7.35
N VAL A 440 22.55 9.00 6.73
CA VAL A 440 22.23 9.46 5.37
C VAL A 440 20.88 10.15 5.39
N PHE A 441 20.80 11.29 4.70
CA PHE A 441 19.57 12.02 4.47
C PHE A 441 19.38 12.26 2.98
N LEU A 442 18.21 11.89 2.46
CA LEU A 442 17.84 12.07 1.06
C LEU A 442 16.45 12.71 0.99
N THR A 443 16.37 13.86 0.34
CA THR A 443 15.09 14.50 0.02
C THR A 443 14.91 14.52 -1.49
N VAL A 444 13.74 14.09 -1.97
CA VAL A 444 13.33 14.20 -3.38
C VAL A 444 12.03 14.97 -3.43
N THR A 445 12.05 16.15 -4.04
CA THR A 445 10.84 16.93 -4.35
C THR A 445 10.56 16.79 -5.84
N TYR A 446 9.47 16.12 -6.17
CA TYR A 446 8.97 15.96 -7.53
C TYR A 446 7.75 16.85 -7.73
N THR A 447 7.89 17.90 -8.55
CA THR A 447 6.77 18.77 -8.93
C THR A 447 6.36 18.43 -10.35
N TYR A 448 5.16 17.89 -10.51
CA TYR A 448 4.66 17.45 -11.81
C TYR A 448 3.41 18.20 -12.24
N TYR A 449 3.20 18.27 -13.55
CA TYR A 449 1.97 18.80 -14.14
C TYR A 449 0.94 17.67 -14.32
N PRO A 450 -0.20 17.69 -13.61
CA PRO A 450 -1.23 16.68 -13.78
C PRO A 450 -1.79 16.68 -15.20
N ALA A 451 -1.93 15.50 -15.79
CA ALA A 451 -2.57 15.31 -17.10
C ALA A 451 -3.95 14.67 -16.91
N PRO A 452 -5.05 15.45 -16.95
CA PRO A 452 -6.38 14.86 -16.81
C PRO A 452 -6.68 13.93 -17.99
N PRO A 453 -7.41 12.83 -17.76
CA PRO A 453 -7.77 11.90 -18.81
C PRO A 453 -8.62 12.59 -19.89
N LEU A 454 -8.28 12.35 -21.15
CA LEU A 454 -8.94 13.01 -22.27
C LEU A 454 -10.25 12.35 -22.63
N LEU A 455 -11.27 13.18 -22.80
CA LEU A 455 -12.65 12.78 -23.06
C LEU A 455 -12.85 11.95 -24.34
N SER A 456 -11.91 11.96 -25.30
CA SER A 456 -11.99 11.17 -26.54
C SER A 456 -11.76 9.68 -26.32
N HIS A 457 -10.81 9.31 -25.44
CA HIS A 457 -10.57 7.93 -25.02
C HIS A 457 -11.63 7.44 -24.02
N ALA A 458 -12.24 8.38 -23.30
CA ALA A 458 -13.33 8.10 -22.37
C ALA A 458 -14.67 7.81 -23.07
N SER A 459 -14.79 7.75 -24.40
CA SER A 459 -16.09 7.47 -25.04
C SER A 459 -16.61 6.05 -24.78
N ALA A 460 -15.71 5.09 -24.53
CA ALA A 460 -16.07 3.75 -24.03
C ALA A 460 -16.43 3.79 -22.53
N ASP A 461 -15.72 4.58 -21.71
CA ASP A 461 -15.96 4.75 -20.27
C ASP A 461 -17.12 5.71 -19.93
N ARG A 462 -17.56 6.55 -20.86
CA ARG A 462 -18.64 7.54 -20.66
C ARG A 462 -20.01 6.88 -20.55
N LEU A 463 -20.25 5.82 -21.31
CA LEU A 463 -21.44 4.97 -21.15
C LEU A 463 -21.38 4.15 -19.87
N ALA A 464 -20.19 4.01 -19.27
CA ALA A 464 -20.00 3.30 -18.02
C ALA A 464 -20.57 4.11 -16.82
N HIS A 465 -20.29 5.41 -16.79
CA HIS A 465 -20.42 6.20 -15.57
C HIS A 465 -21.76 6.87 -15.28
N TYR A 466 -22.67 7.05 -16.25
CA TYR A 466 -24.01 7.55 -15.93
C TYR A 466 -24.87 6.59 -15.08
N GLY A 467 -24.43 5.34 -14.90
CA GLY A 467 -25.15 4.32 -14.12
C GLY A 467 -24.65 4.08 -12.69
N THR A 468 -23.53 4.67 -12.27
CA THR A 468 -22.92 4.42 -10.93
C THR A 468 -23.35 5.41 -9.86
N CYS A 469 -23.97 6.52 -10.25
CA CYS A 469 -24.56 7.49 -9.34
C CYS A 469 -26.04 7.64 -9.66
N VAL A 470 -26.89 7.23 -8.71
CA VAL A 470 -28.36 7.36 -8.68
C VAL A 470 -29.13 6.19 -9.35
N PRO A 471 -30.03 5.48 -8.62
CA PRO A 471 -31.08 4.71 -9.27
C PRO A 471 -32.10 5.72 -9.79
N ILE A 472 -31.84 6.31 -10.96
CA ILE A 472 -32.83 7.14 -11.64
C ILE A 472 -33.84 6.15 -12.21
N LEU A 473 -34.98 6.00 -11.52
CA LEU A 473 -36.24 5.69 -12.16
C LEU A 473 -36.32 6.55 -13.43
N GLU A 474 -36.41 5.90 -14.59
CA GLU A 474 -36.60 6.53 -15.89
C GLU A 474 -37.74 7.55 -15.84
N GLU A 475 -37.43 8.79 -15.49
CA GLU A 475 -38.19 9.97 -15.87
C GLU A 475 -37.20 10.90 -16.55
N GLU A 476 -37.52 11.20 -17.80
CA GLU A 476 -36.79 12.04 -18.75
C GLU A 476 -36.41 13.39 -18.10
N ILE A 477 -35.21 13.47 -17.51
CA ILE A 477 -34.57 14.75 -17.23
C ILE A 477 -33.78 15.10 -18.50
N PRO A 478 -34.14 16.15 -19.24
CA PRO A 478 -33.43 16.53 -20.46
C PRO A 478 -31.98 16.88 -20.10
N ASP A 479 -31.04 16.38 -20.90
CA ASP A 479 -29.59 16.57 -20.83
C ASP A 479 -29.22 17.97 -20.30
N VAL A 480 -28.92 18.05 -19.01
CA VAL A 480 -28.36 19.26 -18.43
C VAL A 480 -26.87 19.19 -18.73
N ASP A 481 -26.45 19.89 -19.80
CA ASP A 481 -25.05 20.12 -20.11
C ASP A 481 -24.37 20.70 -18.86
N PHE A 482 -23.68 19.83 -18.11
CA PHE A 482 -22.78 20.23 -17.04
C PHE A 482 -21.80 21.25 -17.63
N LEU A 483 -21.54 22.33 -16.88
CA LEU A 483 -20.70 23.47 -17.30
C LEU A 483 -19.28 22.99 -17.65
N GLN A 484 -19.11 22.50 -18.87
CA GLN A 484 -17.84 22.21 -19.49
C GLN A 484 -17.25 23.53 -19.98
N PRO A 485 -15.93 23.73 -19.90
CA PRO A 485 -15.30 24.85 -20.59
C PRO A 485 -15.73 24.79 -22.06
N SER A 486 -16.32 25.89 -22.53
CA SER A 486 -16.91 25.98 -23.85
C SER A 486 -15.83 25.81 -24.91
N CYS A 487 -15.64 24.58 -25.38
CA CYS A 487 -15.05 24.34 -26.68
C CYS A 487 -16.05 24.92 -27.68
N SER A 488 -15.76 26.15 -28.13
CA SER A 488 -16.51 26.83 -29.18
C SER A 488 -16.83 25.84 -30.29
N SER A 489 -18.11 25.60 -30.49
CA SER A 489 -18.68 24.79 -31.56
C SER A 489 -18.38 25.42 -32.92
N ALA A 490 -17.16 25.19 -33.41
CA ALA A 490 -16.85 25.35 -34.81
C ALA A 490 -17.52 24.18 -35.56
N SER A 491 -18.63 24.48 -36.20
CA SER A 491 -19.36 23.62 -37.11
C SER A 491 -18.43 22.94 -38.13
N HIS A 492 -18.23 21.63 -38.02
CA HIS A 492 -17.68 20.82 -39.11
C HIS A 492 -18.81 20.04 -39.79
N PRO A 493 -19.08 20.30 -41.08
CA PRO A 493 -20.01 19.49 -41.86
C PRO A 493 -19.30 18.24 -42.38
N GLY A 494 -19.99 17.10 -42.33
CA GLY A 494 -19.76 15.96 -43.21
C GLY A 494 -18.70 14.98 -42.74
N GLY A 495 -19.14 13.75 -42.46
CA GLY A 495 -18.27 12.64 -42.15
C GLY A 495 -17.27 12.35 -43.27
N THR A 496 -16.01 12.22 -42.89
CA THR A 496 -14.99 11.47 -43.63
C THR A 496 -14.13 10.75 -42.61
N SER A 497 -14.08 9.43 -42.77
CA SER A 497 -13.11 8.52 -42.19
C SER A 497 -11.72 9.16 -42.08
N TYR A 498 -11.18 9.23 -40.86
CA TYR A 498 -9.80 9.63 -40.59
C TYR A 498 -8.85 8.58 -41.17
N THR A 499 -8.53 8.72 -42.45
CA THR A 499 -7.32 8.15 -43.03
C THR A 499 -6.13 8.98 -42.57
N SER A 500 -5.17 8.29 -41.93
CA SER A 500 -3.78 8.69 -41.72
C SER A 500 -3.27 9.78 -42.68
N GLY A 501 -2.84 10.92 -42.12
CA GLY A 501 -2.02 11.89 -42.84
C GLY A 501 -2.21 13.35 -42.43
N LYS A 502 -1.27 13.84 -41.60
CA LYS A 502 -0.95 15.24 -41.26
C LYS A 502 -1.76 15.89 -40.13
N ASP A 503 -1.64 15.33 -38.94
CA ASP A 503 -1.93 16.06 -37.70
C ASP A 503 -0.73 16.93 -37.30
N HIS A 504 -0.99 18.11 -36.72
CA HIS A 504 0.02 18.93 -36.06
C HIS A 504 0.88 18.06 -35.14
N THR A 505 2.16 17.87 -35.47
CA THR A 505 3.11 17.15 -34.62
C THR A 505 3.32 17.95 -33.34
N PHE A 506 2.53 17.64 -32.31
CA PHE A 506 2.73 18.16 -30.97
C PHE A 506 4.12 17.72 -30.50
N ASP A 507 5.03 18.67 -30.29
CA ASP A 507 6.38 18.42 -29.77
C ASP A 507 6.36 18.48 -28.25
N PRO A 508 6.57 17.35 -27.53
CA PRO A 508 6.59 17.32 -26.08
C PRO A 508 7.69 18.19 -25.47
N GLY A 509 8.77 18.47 -26.23
CA GLY A 509 9.88 19.32 -25.78
C GLY A 509 9.50 20.79 -25.59
N LEU A 510 8.34 21.22 -26.12
CA LEU A 510 7.80 22.56 -25.91
C LEU A 510 7.03 22.69 -24.58
N MET A 511 6.74 21.58 -23.91
CA MET A 511 6.06 21.58 -22.61
C MET A 511 7.04 22.05 -21.53
N GLU A 512 6.52 22.75 -20.52
CA GLU A 512 7.32 23.04 -19.32
C GLU A 512 7.75 21.73 -18.67
N PRO A 513 9.03 21.58 -18.30
CA PRO A 513 9.51 20.33 -17.73
C PRO A 513 8.96 20.12 -16.31
N ASP A 514 8.65 18.88 -15.97
CA ASP A 514 8.46 18.50 -14.56
C ASP A 514 9.79 18.69 -13.82
N SER A 515 9.75 19.19 -12.58
CA SER A 515 10.96 19.45 -11.81
C SER A 515 11.22 18.35 -10.78
N ILE A 516 12.47 17.87 -10.74
CA ILE A 516 12.94 16.92 -9.74
C ILE A 516 14.14 17.56 -9.02
N HIS A 517 13.97 17.85 -7.74
CA HIS A 517 15.03 18.33 -6.87
C HIS A 517 15.47 17.21 -5.93
N VAL A 518 16.72 16.79 -6.03
CA VAL A 518 17.32 15.74 -5.21
C VAL A 518 18.39 16.37 -4.31
N GLU A 519 18.24 16.22 -3.01
CA GLU A 519 19.23 16.64 -2.01
C GLU A 519 19.70 15.43 -1.23
N LEU A 520 20.98 15.09 -1.38
CA LEU A 520 21.63 13.98 -0.68
C LEU A 520 22.71 14.52 0.26
N GLU A 521 22.58 14.21 1.54
CA GLU A 521 23.57 14.53 2.57
C GLU A 521 24.08 13.23 3.23
N ILE A 522 25.40 13.06 3.21
CA ILE A 522 26.07 11.89 3.77
C ILE A 522 27.05 12.36 4.85
N ALA A 523 26.88 11.82 6.06
CA ALA A 523 27.74 12.08 7.21
C ALA A 523 29.18 11.51 7.00
N PRO A 524 30.14 11.81 7.90
CA PRO A 524 31.48 11.22 7.87
C PRO A 524 31.44 9.71 7.67
N SER A 525 32.02 9.24 6.56
CA SER A 525 31.86 7.87 6.09
C SER A 525 33.18 7.26 5.64
N VAL A 526 33.27 5.94 5.74
CA VAL A 526 34.45 5.18 5.30
C VAL A 526 34.01 4.28 4.14
N VAL A 527 34.65 4.45 2.98
CA VAL A 527 34.39 3.67 1.78
C VAL A 527 35.62 2.88 1.38
N VAL A 528 35.43 1.59 1.12
CA VAL A 528 36.42 0.70 0.53
C VAL A 528 36.03 0.43 -0.92
N LEU A 529 36.78 1.02 -1.84
CA LEU A 529 36.54 0.93 -3.26
C LEU A 529 37.18 -0.35 -3.81
N TYR A 530 36.35 -1.36 -4.01
CA TYR A 530 36.67 -2.50 -4.85
C TYR A 530 36.38 -2.14 -6.32
N GLY A 531 37.23 -2.58 -7.26
CA GLY A 531 36.96 -2.37 -8.70
C GLY A 531 35.58 -2.90 -9.12
N SER A 532 35.15 -4.02 -8.52
CA SER A 532 33.82 -4.59 -8.73
C SER A 532 32.68 -3.71 -8.20
N LEU A 533 32.89 -2.97 -7.10
CA LEU A 533 31.85 -2.11 -6.53
C LEU A 533 31.47 -0.97 -7.48
N LEU A 534 32.46 -0.26 -8.03
CA LEU A 534 32.21 0.86 -8.95
C LEU A 534 31.41 0.39 -10.17
N ARG A 535 31.79 -0.77 -10.73
CA ARG A 535 31.08 -1.38 -11.86
C ARG A 535 29.64 -1.76 -11.49
N ASN A 536 29.43 -2.38 -10.34
CA ASN A 536 28.09 -2.77 -9.89
C ASN A 536 27.21 -1.57 -9.53
N LEU A 537 27.77 -0.45 -9.05
CA LEU A 537 26.99 0.78 -8.83
C LEU A 537 26.50 1.41 -10.14
N ILE A 538 27.31 1.34 -11.21
CA ILE A 538 26.87 1.75 -12.56
C ILE A 538 25.77 0.82 -13.04
N HIS A 539 25.93 -0.50 -12.87
CA HIS A 539 24.88 -1.46 -13.21
C HIS A 539 23.61 -1.24 -12.40
N LEU A 540 23.69 -0.94 -11.10
CA LEU A 540 22.54 -0.60 -10.27
C LEU A 540 21.76 0.58 -10.85
N LYS A 541 22.45 1.64 -11.28
CA LYS A 541 21.81 2.78 -11.94
C LYS A 541 21.05 2.32 -13.19
N GLU A 542 21.63 1.49 -14.04
CA GLU A 542 20.92 0.98 -15.22
C GLU A 542 19.80 -0.02 -14.86
N ASN A 543 20.00 -0.84 -13.83
CA ASN A 543 19.03 -1.87 -13.42
C ASN A 543 17.76 -1.26 -12.84
N TYR A 544 17.90 -0.22 -12.02
CA TYR A 544 16.77 0.37 -11.29
C TYR A 544 16.29 1.70 -11.86
N LEU A 545 17.17 2.53 -12.41
CA LEU A 545 16.83 3.85 -12.98
C LEU A 545 16.90 3.88 -14.52
N GLY A 546 17.26 2.76 -15.17
CA GLY A 546 17.23 2.62 -16.62
C GLY A 546 15.81 2.40 -17.15
N GLU A 547 15.72 2.14 -18.46
CA GLU A 547 14.45 2.04 -19.19
C GLU A 547 13.95 0.60 -19.37
N PHE A 548 14.79 -0.41 -19.15
CA PHE A 548 14.48 -1.79 -19.51
C PHE A 548 15.15 -2.80 -18.59
N GLN A 549 14.36 -3.70 -17.99
CA GLN A 549 14.79 -4.86 -17.21
C GLN A 549 14.19 -6.13 -17.82
N LYS A 550 15.00 -7.20 -17.99
CA LYS A 550 14.52 -8.47 -18.57
C LYS A 550 14.63 -9.61 -17.58
N ALA A 551 13.49 -10.11 -17.12
CA ALA A 551 13.42 -11.39 -16.44
C ALA A 551 13.77 -12.54 -17.40
N THR A 552 14.69 -13.40 -17.00
CA THR A 552 15.10 -14.58 -17.78
C THR A 552 15.28 -15.75 -16.83
N ASP A 553 14.67 -16.90 -17.13
CA ASP A 553 15.01 -18.14 -16.45
C ASP A 553 16.26 -18.75 -17.09
N PHE A 554 17.37 -18.79 -16.35
CA PHE A 554 18.64 -19.33 -16.86
C PHE A 554 18.67 -20.88 -16.91
N VAL A 555 17.71 -21.56 -16.27
CA VAL A 555 17.67 -23.03 -16.15
C VAL A 555 16.68 -23.66 -17.13
N GLU A 556 15.48 -23.08 -17.32
CA GLU A 556 14.44 -23.67 -18.19
C GLU A 556 14.76 -23.58 -19.70
N ASN A 557 15.55 -22.58 -20.11
CA ASN A 557 15.81 -22.28 -21.52
C ASN A 557 16.67 -23.32 -22.28
N LEU A 558 17.12 -24.40 -21.65
CA LEU A 558 17.91 -25.44 -22.30
C LEU A 558 17.10 -26.57 -22.96
N SER A 559 15.77 -26.67 -22.76
CA SER A 559 15.03 -27.84 -23.26
C SER A 559 13.59 -27.69 -23.74
N LYS A 560 12.89 -26.56 -23.57
CA LYS A 560 11.48 -26.46 -23.99
C LYS A 560 11.10 -25.07 -24.48
N GLN A 561 11.12 -24.89 -25.80
CA GLN A 561 10.48 -23.74 -26.46
C GLN A 561 9.04 -24.06 -26.91
N SER A 562 8.41 -25.16 -26.43
CA SER A 562 7.11 -25.60 -26.97
C SER A 562 6.02 -26.03 -25.98
N ASP A 563 6.25 -26.20 -24.66
CA ASP A 563 5.24 -26.89 -23.82
C ASP A 563 5.18 -26.44 -22.34
N ILE A 564 5.08 -25.12 -22.06
CA ILE A 564 4.84 -24.62 -20.69
C ILE A 564 3.66 -23.63 -20.70
N GLU A 565 2.45 -24.14 -20.94
CA GLU A 565 1.19 -23.39 -20.83
C GLU A 565 0.38 -23.76 -19.57
N ALA A 566 0.94 -24.52 -18.64
CA ALA A 566 0.21 -24.92 -17.45
C ALA A 566 1.13 -24.88 -16.21
N THR A 567 1.21 -23.70 -15.60
CA THR A 567 0.99 -23.40 -14.16
C THR A 567 1.69 -22.06 -13.88
N TYR A 568 0.89 -20.99 -13.76
CA TYR A 568 1.28 -19.56 -13.75
C TYR A 568 1.67 -19.04 -15.14
N VAL A 569 0.76 -18.23 -15.70
CA VAL A 569 0.88 -17.57 -17.00
C VAL A 569 2.12 -16.67 -16.94
N HIS A 570 3.10 -16.96 -17.81
CA HIS A 570 4.08 -15.95 -18.21
C HIS A 570 3.31 -14.70 -18.62
N VAL A 571 3.41 -13.63 -17.84
CA VAL A 571 3.00 -12.31 -18.31
C VAL A 571 4.12 -11.85 -19.23
N ASP A 572 4.16 -12.38 -20.45
CA ASP A 572 4.67 -11.58 -21.55
C ASP A 572 3.77 -10.35 -21.55
N TYR A 573 4.34 -9.19 -21.24
CA TYR A 573 3.65 -7.94 -21.51
C TYR A 573 3.26 -8.02 -22.98
N PRO A 574 1.96 -8.01 -23.35
CA PRO A 574 1.62 -7.76 -24.73
C PRO A 574 2.35 -6.47 -25.09
N ASP A 575 3.09 -6.49 -26.20
CA ASP A 575 3.81 -5.33 -26.69
C ASP A 575 2.92 -4.08 -26.47
N GLU A 576 3.47 -3.01 -25.91
CA GLU A 576 2.74 -1.74 -25.68
C GLU A 576 2.12 -1.15 -26.97
N ASP A 577 2.33 -1.82 -28.10
CA ASP A 577 1.92 -1.57 -29.48
C ASP A 577 0.39 -1.43 -29.72
N GLU A 578 -0.49 -1.72 -28.75
CA GLU A 578 -1.94 -1.50 -28.92
C GLU A 578 -2.44 -0.14 -28.42
N GLN A 579 -1.69 0.61 -27.61
CA GLN A 579 -2.11 1.96 -27.23
C GLN A 579 -1.62 3.00 -28.26
N PRO A 580 -2.50 3.90 -28.75
CA PRO A 580 -2.05 4.97 -29.62
C PRO A 580 -1.03 5.84 -28.89
N PHE A 581 0.13 6.04 -29.51
CA PHE A 581 1.21 6.87 -28.99
C PHE A 581 0.69 8.27 -28.64
N ASP A 582 0.67 8.61 -27.35
CA ASP A 582 0.30 9.95 -26.89
C ASP A 582 1.55 10.72 -26.50
N ALA A 583 1.99 11.61 -27.39
CA ALA A 583 3.15 12.46 -27.21
C ALA A 583 3.09 13.29 -25.91
N ARG A 584 1.90 13.61 -25.38
CA ARG A 584 1.75 14.41 -24.14
C ARG A 584 2.18 13.68 -22.87
N LYS A 585 2.28 12.34 -22.90
CA LYS A 585 2.77 11.55 -21.77
C LYS A 585 4.29 11.68 -21.57
N TYR A 586 5.01 12.19 -22.58
CA TYR A 586 6.47 12.28 -22.59
C TYR A 586 6.97 13.70 -22.29
N ARG A 587 6.48 14.29 -21.18
CA ARG A 587 6.93 15.59 -20.71
C ARG A 587 8.41 15.52 -20.29
N PRO A 588 9.26 16.51 -20.64
CA PRO A 588 10.66 16.51 -20.23
C PRO A 588 10.82 16.67 -18.71
N PHE A 589 11.92 16.15 -18.16
CA PHE A 589 12.31 16.39 -16.77
C PHE A 589 13.42 17.44 -16.67
N SER A 590 13.31 18.32 -15.69
CA SER A 590 14.38 19.21 -15.23
C SER A 590 14.87 18.72 -13.87
N VAL A 591 16.03 18.06 -13.86
CA VAL A 591 16.59 17.41 -12.68
C VAL A 591 17.72 18.26 -12.09
N THR A 592 17.61 18.64 -10.82
CA THR A 592 18.68 19.27 -10.04
C THR A 592 19.13 18.33 -8.94
N VAL A 593 20.42 18.03 -8.88
CA VAL A 593 21.00 17.15 -7.86
C VAL A 593 22.02 17.93 -7.05
N SER A 594 21.81 17.99 -5.73
CA SER A 594 22.72 18.56 -4.75
C SER A 594 23.25 17.43 -3.86
N VAL A 595 24.57 17.28 -3.77
CA VAL A 595 25.22 16.25 -2.97
C VAL A 595 26.19 16.91 -1.99
N THR A 596 25.95 16.71 -0.70
CA THR A 596 26.80 17.18 0.39
C THR A 596 27.46 15.99 1.07
N LEU A 597 28.80 15.96 1.00
CA LEU A 597 29.60 14.86 1.54
C LEU A 597 30.48 15.40 2.67
N HIS A 598 30.29 14.87 3.88
CA HIS A 598 31.08 15.26 5.05
C HIS A 598 32.21 14.26 5.28
N ASP A 599 33.44 14.74 5.41
CA ASP A 599 34.63 14.01 5.88
C ASP A 599 34.77 12.54 5.41
N ILE A 600 34.70 12.29 4.10
CA ILE A 600 34.79 10.93 3.56
C ILE A 600 36.23 10.42 3.55
N GLN A 601 36.45 9.23 4.11
CA GLN A 601 37.68 8.47 4.00
C GLN A 601 37.51 7.35 2.95
N ALA A 602 38.28 7.41 1.87
CA ALA A 602 38.21 6.42 0.79
C ALA A 602 39.50 5.58 0.73
N HIS A 603 39.36 4.26 0.79
CA HIS A 603 40.44 3.30 0.65
C HIS A 603 40.28 2.54 -0.67
N LEU A 604 41.31 2.57 -1.51
CA LEU A 604 41.33 1.78 -2.74
C LEU A 604 41.87 0.37 -2.41
N ALA A 605 41.04 -0.66 -2.59
CA ALA A 605 41.49 -2.04 -2.46
C ALA A 605 42.38 -2.39 -3.67
N LYS A 606 43.63 -2.79 -3.42
CA LYS A 606 44.63 -3.11 -4.44
C LYS A 606 45.14 -4.54 -4.31
#